data_AF-A0A2L2LZ57-F1
#
_entry.id   AF-A0A2L2LZ57-F1
#
_cell.length_a   1.000
_cell.length_b   1.000
_cell.length_c   1.000
_cell.angle_alpha   90.00
_cell.angle_beta   90.00
_cell.angle_gamma   90.00
#
_symmetry.space_group_name_H-M   'P 1'
#
loop_
_entity.id
_entity.type
_entity.pdbx_description
1 polymer ?
#
loop_
_entity_poly.entity_id
_entity_poly.type
_entity_poly.pdbx_seq_one_letter_code
_entity_poly.pdbx_strand_id
1 'polypeptide(L)'
;MTKESLKEYVVRETNLHWQHQKTPFLLSSIGKDYSKQEIKEQTQSQSIIFWIKQNLDAMGLKLIVHPNQKAKIGLIPKTEQFTYEEVIEQKTEQKASDRELTLAFIELLQKKCTASELEQIHIPLKVLTKLL
;
A
#
# COMPACT_ATOMS: atom_id res chain seq x y z
N MET A 1 -13.90 32.51 7.83
CA MET A 1 -12.46 32.23 7.65
C MET A 1 -12.33 31.38 6.40
N THR A 2 -11.68 31.89 5.36
CA THR A 2 -11.49 31.19 4.09
C THR A 2 -10.56 30.00 4.33
N LYS A 3 -11.01 28.78 4.03
CA LYS A 3 -10.18 27.57 4.17
C LYS A 3 -8.96 27.72 3.25
N GLU A 4 -7.76 27.37 3.74
CA GLU A 4 -6.52 27.32 2.95
C GLU A 4 -6.78 26.53 1.66
N SER A 5 -6.21 26.97 0.53
CA SER A 5 -6.39 26.23 -0.71
C SER A 5 -5.67 24.87 -0.62
N LEU A 6 -6.24 23.84 -1.23
CA LEU A 6 -5.66 22.49 -1.30
C LEU A 6 -4.25 22.54 -1.91
N LYS A 7 -4.01 23.49 -2.83
CA LYS A 7 -2.70 23.73 -3.41
C LYS A 7 -1.69 24.21 -2.37
N GLU A 8 -2.03 25.23 -1.58
CA GLU A 8 -1.16 25.76 -0.52
C GLU A 8 -0.90 24.71 0.55
N TYR A 9 -1.95 24.01 0.98
CA TYR A 9 -1.86 22.91 1.94
C TYR A 9 -0.89 21.81 1.45
N VAL A 10 -1.06 21.32 0.21
CA VAL A 10 -0.20 20.26 -0.33
C VAL A 10 1.26 20.70 -0.42
N VAL A 11 1.53 21.94 -0.84
CA VAL A 11 2.89 22.49 -0.89
C VAL A 11 3.50 22.60 0.50
N ARG A 12 2.74 23.15 1.46
CA ARG A 12 3.17 23.33 2.85
C ARG A 12 3.49 22.00 3.52
N GLU A 13 2.56 21.04 3.48
CA GLU A 13 2.74 19.72 4.07
C GLU A 13 3.89 18.94 3.41
N THR A 14 4.02 19.02 2.09
CA THR A 14 5.13 18.37 1.37
C THR A 14 6.48 18.92 1.84
N ASN A 15 6.61 20.23 1.96
CA ASN A 15 7.85 20.86 2.43
C ASN A 15 8.13 20.54 3.91
N LEU A 16 7.11 20.55 4.77
CA LEU A 16 7.26 20.22 6.18
C LEU A 16 7.72 18.77 6.38
N HIS A 17 7.04 17.81 5.75
CA HIS A 17 7.42 16.40 5.78
C HIS A 17 8.87 16.19 5.29
N TRP A 18 9.23 16.90 4.22
CA TRP A 18 10.57 16.79 3.66
C TRP A 18 11.65 17.42 4.55
N GLN A 19 11.38 18.58 5.15
CA GLN A 19 12.34 19.27 6.03
C GLN A 19 12.55 18.52 7.34
N HIS A 20 11.49 17.99 7.96
CA HIS A 20 11.56 17.36 9.28
C HIS A 20 11.99 15.90 9.23
N GLN A 21 11.48 15.14 8.25
CA GLN A 21 11.62 13.69 8.23
C GLN A 21 12.38 13.18 7.00
N LYS A 22 12.62 14.05 5.99
CA LYS A 22 13.14 13.64 4.67
C LYS A 22 12.33 12.51 4.04
N THR A 23 11.02 12.47 4.32
CA THR A 23 10.08 11.48 3.79
C THR A 23 9.06 12.11 2.84
N PRO A 24 8.54 11.36 1.85
CA PRO A 24 7.48 11.86 0.98
C PRO A 24 6.17 12.08 1.71
N PHE A 25 5.50 13.20 1.39
CA PHE A 25 4.14 13.45 1.86
C PHE A 25 3.14 12.58 1.09
N LEU A 26 2.44 11.69 1.79
CA LEU A 26 1.52 10.74 1.17
C LEU A 26 0.18 11.40 0.82
N LEU A 27 -0.29 11.17 -0.41
CA LEU A 27 -1.62 11.62 -0.85
C LEU A 27 -2.76 11.10 0.03
N SER A 28 -2.61 9.91 0.64
CA SER A 28 -3.58 9.36 1.58
C SER A 28 -3.79 10.23 2.82
N SER A 29 -2.78 11.02 3.21
CA SER A 29 -2.85 11.89 4.39
C SER A 29 -3.78 13.09 4.17
N ILE A 30 -4.02 13.50 2.92
CA ILE A 30 -4.92 14.62 2.59
C ILE A 30 -6.33 14.37 3.12
N GLY A 31 -6.78 13.10 3.14
CA GLY A 31 -8.09 12.72 3.67
C GLY A 31 -8.28 12.91 5.17
N LYS A 32 -7.23 13.29 5.92
CA LYS A 32 -7.33 13.64 7.35
C LYS A 32 -7.91 15.05 7.54
N ASP A 33 -7.50 15.99 6.70
CA ASP A 33 -7.83 17.42 6.85
C ASP A 33 -8.88 17.90 5.83
N TYR A 34 -9.09 17.11 4.76
CA TYR A 34 -10.08 17.38 3.73
C TYR A 34 -11.04 16.20 3.56
N SER A 35 -12.33 16.50 3.59
CA SER A 35 -13.37 15.54 3.23
C SER A 35 -13.34 15.26 1.72
N LYS A 36 -13.92 14.13 1.31
CA LYS A 36 -14.04 13.77 -0.12
C LYS A 36 -14.79 14.83 -0.94
N GLN A 37 -15.75 15.55 -0.34
CA GLN A 37 -16.52 16.59 -1.02
C GLN A 37 -15.66 17.83 -1.25
N GLU A 38 -14.95 18.30 -0.23
CA GLU A 38 -14.07 19.47 -0.35
C GLU A 38 -12.93 19.23 -1.35
N ILE A 39 -12.37 18.02 -1.36
CA ILE A 39 -11.38 17.63 -2.38
C ILE A 39 -12.01 17.75 -3.77
N LYS A 40 -13.21 17.18 -3.99
CA LYS A 40 -13.89 17.25 -5.29
C LYS A 40 -14.22 18.69 -5.71
N GLU A 41 -14.63 19.54 -4.77
CA GLU A 41 -14.91 20.95 -5.07
C GLU A 41 -13.66 21.67 -5.56
N GLN A 42 -12.52 21.46 -4.89
CA GLN A 42 -11.27 22.10 -5.28
C GLN A 42 -10.58 21.45 -6.49
N THR A 43 -10.81 20.16 -6.74
CA THR A 43 -10.30 19.45 -7.92
C THR A 43 -11.27 19.50 -9.11
N GLN A 44 -12.39 20.23 -9.02
CA GLN A 44 -13.43 20.29 -10.05
C GLN A 44 -13.93 18.89 -10.46
N SER A 45 -14.18 18.02 -9.47
CA SER A 45 -14.58 16.62 -9.61
C SER A 45 -13.55 15.70 -10.28
N GLN A 46 -12.34 16.17 -10.57
CA GLN A 46 -11.27 15.32 -11.06
C GLN A 46 -10.69 14.45 -9.93
N SER A 47 -10.10 13.31 -10.30
CA SER A 47 -9.34 12.51 -9.34
C SER A 47 -8.17 13.33 -8.78
N ILE A 48 -7.93 13.23 -7.46
CA ILE A 48 -6.89 14.02 -6.78
C ILE A 48 -5.49 13.79 -7.38
N ILE A 49 -5.22 12.56 -7.82
CA ILE A 49 -3.96 12.19 -8.47
C ILE A 49 -3.82 12.92 -9.81
N PHE A 50 -4.87 12.95 -10.62
CA PHE A 50 -4.86 13.64 -11.90
C PHE A 50 -4.70 15.15 -11.71
N TRP A 51 -5.45 15.73 -10.78
CA TRP A 51 -5.36 17.15 -10.46
C TRP A 51 -3.96 17.55 -9.98
N ILE A 52 -3.35 16.76 -9.08
CA ILE A 52 -1.96 17.00 -8.65
C ILE A 52 -1.01 16.93 -9.83
N LYS A 53 -1.09 15.89 -10.68
CA LYS A 53 -0.23 15.74 -11.86
C LYS A 53 -0.27 16.96 -12.79
N GLN A 54 -1.45 17.54 -13.01
CA GLN A 54 -1.62 18.74 -13.82
C GLN A 54 -1.03 20.01 -13.19
N ASN A 55 -0.86 20.02 -11.87
CA ASN A 55 -0.41 21.19 -11.12
C ASN A 55 1.02 21.04 -10.56
N LEU A 56 1.70 19.91 -10.79
CA LEU A 56 3.03 19.62 -10.22
C LEU A 56 4.06 20.72 -10.53
N ASP A 57 4.14 21.16 -11.78
CA ASP A 57 5.08 22.21 -12.19
C ASP A 57 4.80 23.55 -11.52
N ALA A 58 3.51 23.91 -11.42
CA ALA A 58 3.07 25.14 -10.74
C ALA A 58 3.17 25.07 -9.21
N MET A 59 3.40 23.88 -8.64
CA MET A 59 3.63 23.66 -7.21
C MET A 59 5.13 23.49 -6.88
N GLY A 60 6.00 23.33 -7.90
CA GLY A 60 7.42 23.02 -7.68
C GLY A 60 7.63 21.66 -7.01
N LEU A 61 6.70 20.72 -7.20
CA LEU A 61 6.73 19.39 -6.59
C LEU A 61 6.93 18.31 -7.65
N LYS A 62 7.32 17.12 -7.20
CA LYS A 62 7.28 15.91 -8.00
C LYS A 62 6.58 14.78 -7.27
N LEU A 63 5.99 13.92 -8.06
CA LEU A 63 5.23 12.76 -7.60
C LEU A 63 6.10 11.52 -7.68
N ILE A 64 6.15 10.77 -6.57
CA ILE A 64 6.93 9.54 -6.45
C ILE A 64 5.98 8.41 -6.06
N VAL A 65 6.00 7.35 -6.83
CA VAL A 65 5.16 6.17 -6.60
C VAL A 65 6.04 5.10 -5.97
N HIS A 66 5.55 4.46 -4.91
CA HIS A 66 6.26 3.34 -4.32
C HIS A 66 6.35 2.17 -5.32
N PRO A 67 7.53 1.54 -5.50
CA PRO A 67 7.73 0.51 -6.53
C PRO A 67 6.76 -0.67 -6.40
N ASN A 68 6.56 -1.17 -5.18
CA ASN A 68 5.70 -2.33 -4.92
C ASN A 68 4.24 -1.97 -4.53
N GLN A 69 3.93 -0.70 -4.25
CA GLN A 69 2.64 -0.30 -3.70
C GLN A 69 2.09 0.91 -4.48
N LYS A 70 1.42 0.64 -5.61
CA LYS A 70 0.85 1.67 -6.51
C LYS A 70 -0.08 2.67 -5.82
N ALA A 71 -0.65 2.31 -4.66
CA ALA A 71 -1.51 3.18 -3.85
C ALA A 71 -0.71 4.14 -2.92
N LYS A 72 0.55 3.83 -2.61
CA LYS A 72 1.44 4.73 -1.87
C LYS A 72 2.09 5.70 -2.84
N ILE A 73 1.37 6.79 -3.08
CA ILE A 73 1.86 7.91 -3.89
C ILE A 73 2.27 9.03 -2.93
N GLY A 74 3.54 9.42 -3.03
CA GLY A 74 4.15 10.49 -2.27
C GLY A 74 4.45 11.72 -3.12
N LEU A 75 4.53 12.87 -2.47
CA LEU A 75 5.00 14.13 -3.05
C LEU A 75 6.29 14.56 -2.35
N ILE A 76 7.24 15.07 -3.14
CA ILE A 76 8.46 15.68 -2.64
C ILE A 76 8.80 16.95 -3.44
N PRO A 77 9.68 17.83 -2.94
CA PRO A 77 10.15 18.99 -3.69
C PRO A 77 10.83 18.58 -5.01
N LYS A 78 10.62 19.36 -6.08
CA LYS A 78 11.13 19.07 -7.44
C LYS A 78 12.66 18.98 -7.50
N THR A 79 13.37 19.73 -6.66
CA THR A 79 14.84 19.79 -6.61
C THR A 79 15.48 18.60 -5.92
N GLU A 80 14.71 17.83 -5.16
CA GLU A 80 15.23 16.79 -4.28
C GLU A 80 15.22 15.43 -4.96
N GLN A 81 15.89 14.41 -4.43
CA GLN A 81 15.78 13.04 -4.92
C GLN A 81 15.39 12.11 -3.78
N PHE A 82 14.42 11.24 -4.05
CA PHE A 82 13.98 10.22 -3.12
C PHE A 82 13.70 8.97 -3.91
N THR A 83 14.32 7.89 -3.48
CA THR A 83 13.97 6.55 -3.89
C THR A 83 13.47 5.90 -2.63
N TYR A 84 12.28 5.30 -2.67
CA TYR A 84 11.90 4.39 -1.60
C TYR A 84 13.02 3.36 -1.52
N GLU A 85 13.60 3.15 -0.34
CA GLU A 85 14.43 1.97 -0.14
C GLU A 85 13.61 0.81 -0.70
N GLU A 86 14.15 0.15 -1.73
CA GLU A 86 13.65 -1.15 -2.09
C GLU A 86 13.82 -1.95 -0.81
N VAL A 87 12.74 -2.05 -0.03
CA VAL A 87 12.57 -3.20 0.80
C VAL A 87 12.52 -4.29 -0.25
N ILE A 88 13.70 -4.83 -0.55
CA ILE A 88 13.88 -6.19 -0.97
C ILE A 88 13.37 -6.98 0.25
N GLU A 89 12.06 -6.92 0.50
CA GLU A 89 11.36 -8.09 0.91
C GLU A 89 11.72 -9.05 -0.22
N GLN A 90 12.71 -9.89 0.06
CA GLN A 90 12.84 -11.18 -0.58
C GLN A 90 11.56 -11.96 -0.26
N LYS A 91 10.41 -11.47 -0.73
CA LYS A 91 9.36 -12.34 -1.20
C LYS A 91 9.85 -12.84 -2.55
N THR A 92 10.83 -13.73 -2.47
CA THR A 92 10.64 -15.00 -3.12
C THR A 92 9.33 -15.53 -2.54
N GLU A 93 8.20 -15.14 -3.13
CA GLU A 93 7.09 -16.07 -3.23
C GLU A 93 7.62 -17.20 -4.11
N GLN A 94 8.49 -18.04 -3.53
CA GLN A 94 8.46 -19.45 -3.84
C GLN A 94 7.02 -19.81 -3.50
N LYS A 95 6.17 -19.81 -4.52
CA LYS A 95 4.85 -20.41 -4.42
C LYS A 95 5.13 -21.77 -3.81
N ALA A 96 4.73 -21.94 -2.55
CA ALA A 96 4.83 -23.21 -1.89
C ALA A 96 4.20 -24.21 -2.86
N SER A 97 4.98 -25.22 -3.25
CA SER A 97 4.50 -26.31 -4.07
C SER A 97 3.24 -26.90 -3.44
N ASP A 98 2.37 -27.49 -4.26
CA ASP A 98 1.15 -28.13 -3.75
C ASP A 98 1.48 -29.14 -2.63
N ARG A 99 2.64 -29.79 -2.72
CA ARG A 99 3.22 -30.63 -1.68
C ARG A 99 3.51 -29.90 -0.38
N GLU A 100 4.17 -28.74 -0.42
CA GLU A 100 4.49 -27.94 0.77
C GLU A 100 3.22 -27.42 1.46
N LEU A 101 2.23 -26.98 0.69
CA LEU A 101 0.93 -26.56 1.21
C LEU A 101 0.17 -27.72 1.87
N THR A 102 0.22 -28.90 1.26
CA THR A 102 -0.45 -30.11 1.76
C THR A 102 0.18 -30.59 3.07
N LEU A 103 1.50 -30.58 3.16
CA LEU A 103 2.20 -30.92 4.41
C LEU A 103 1.90 -29.89 5.51
N ALA A 104 1.92 -28.60 5.18
CA ALA A 104 1.57 -27.54 6.13
C ALA A 104 0.14 -27.68 6.66
N PHE A 105 -0.81 -28.08 5.80
CA PHE A 105 -2.19 -28.35 6.22
C PHE A 105 -2.27 -29.55 7.17
N ILE A 106 -1.56 -30.64 6.89
CA ILE A 106 -1.51 -31.83 7.77
C ILE A 106 -0.91 -31.48 9.13
N GLU A 107 0.18 -30.70 9.16
CA GLU A 107 0.78 -30.23 10.41
C GLU A 107 -0.19 -29.35 11.22
N LEU A 108 -0.99 -28.52 10.53
CA LEU A 108 -1.97 -27.67 11.19
C LEU A 108 -3.09 -28.50 11.83
N LEU A 109 -3.56 -29.54 11.15
CA LEU A 109 -4.53 -30.49 11.73
C LEU A 109 -3.95 -31.14 12.99
N GLN A 110 -2.72 -31.63 12.95
CA GLN A 110 -2.06 -32.23 14.13
C GLN A 110 -1.91 -31.26 15.31
N LYS A 111 -1.64 -29.98 15.03
CA LYS A 111 -1.45 -28.96 16.07
C LYS A 111 -2.77 -28.45 16.67
N LYS A 112 -3.86 -28.48 15.91
CA LYS A 112 -5.12 -27.82 16.27
C LYS A 112 -6.21 -28.79 16.69
N CYS A 113 -6.18 -30.02 16.20
CA CYS A 113 -7.19 -31.03 16.50
C CYS A 113 -6.73 -31.93 17.65
N THR A 114 -7.70 -32.34 18.46
CA THR A 114 -7.53 -33.39 19.47
C THR A 114 -7.52 -34.77 18.82
N ALA A 115 -7.07 -35.79 19.55
CA ALA A 115 -7.04 -37.18 19.04
C ALA A 115 -8.43 -37.65 18.54
N SER A 116 -9.49 -37.30 19.28
CA SER A 116 -10.87 -37.66 18.93
C SER A 116 -11.36 -36.97 17.64
N GLU A 117 -10.92 -35.73 17.38
CA GLU A 117 -11.24 -35.01 16.15
C GLU A 117 -10.43 -35.54 14.95
N LEU A 118 -9.15 -35.89 15.16
CA LEU A 118 -8.31 -36.48 14.12
C LEU A 118 -8.84 -37.84 13.65
N GLU A 119 -9.38 -38.66 14.56
CA GLU A 119 -9.99 -39.95 14.22
C GLU A 119 -11.22 -39.82 13.30
N GLN A 120 -11.91 -38.69 13.34
CA GLN A 120 -13.07 -38.40 12.48
C GLN A 120 -12.67 -37.89 11.09
N ILE A 121 -11.40 -37.49 10.92
CA ILE A 121 -10.89 -36.99 9.65
C ILE A 121 -10.52 -38.17 8.74
N HIS A 122 -11.41 -38.47 7.79
CA HIS A 122 -11.16 -39.46 6.75
C HIS A 122 -10.79 -38.77 5.44
N ILE A 123 -9.50 -38.75 5.09
CA ILE A 123 -9.00 -38.21 3.82
C ILE A 123 -8.85 -39.36 2.81
N PRO A 124 -9.62 -39.39 1.71
CA PRO A 124 -9.45 -40.42 0.69
C PRO A 124 -8.06 -40.35 0.03
N LEU A 125 -7.41 -41.49 -0.14
CA LEU A 125 -6.05 -41.56 -0.71
C LEU A 125 -5.94 -40.94 -2.12
N LYS A 126 -7.01 -41.05 -2.92
CA LYS A 126 -7.11 -40.43 -4.26
C LYS A 126 -7.07 -38.90 -4.21
N VAL A 127 -7.46 -38.29 -3.09
CA VAL A 127 -7.37 -36.84 -2.87
C VAL A 127 -5.94 -36.49 -2.49
N LEU A 128 -5.34 -37.20 -1.54
CA LEU A 128 -3.97 -36.95 -1.09
C LEU A 128 -2.94 -37.03 -2.23
N THR A 129 -3.07 -38.04 -3.10
CA THR A 129 -2.19 -38.23 -4.27
C THR A 129 -2.31 -37.15 -5.35
N LYS A 130 -3.38 -36.34 -5.33
CA LYS A 130 -3.54 -35.18 -6.22
C LYS A 130 -2.98 -33.89 -5.62
N LEU A 131 -2.75 -33.89 -4.31
CA LEU A 131 -2.29 -32.74 -3.54
C LEU A 131 -0.77 -32.81 -3.25
N LEU A 132 -0.16 -33.98 -3.40
CA LEU A 132 1.27 -34.26 -3.20
C LEU A 132 2.10 -34.21 -4.48
#